data_AF-A0A250X3C8-F1
#
_entry.id   AF-A0A250X3C8-F1
#
_cell.length_a   1.000
_cell.length_b   1.000
_cell.length_c   1.000
_cell.angle_alpha   90.00
_cell.angle_beta   90.00
_cell.angle_gamma   90.00
#
_symmetry.space_group_name_H-M   'P 1'
#
loop_
_entity.id
_entity.type
_entity.pdbx_description
1 polymer ?
#
loop_
_entity_poly.entity_id
_entity_poly.type
_entity_poly.pdbx_seq_one_letter_code
_entity_poly.pdbx_strand_id
1 'polypeptide(L)'
;MIILHSKIKRPLFQYHCSTQEKLKPKHVQFRSQNTCAKAFPHHVAVLFQTPEFSTDIIILLSIAVPSLATAFLASSQLKAAAASSSADDHDEAGLPEIEFKVDSYTPSLVASEYIGERVKLRVGPISDLKPRTFVFPSLLPAGHLVVISLPRPLGIVLKWDDRRKCAVVSELIAGGHADQRRKVSSLDAQSAREAVLPGDVLRAVTTTNFVYPTKALLGASPPERHLVVYSADNMKFSDICTAMRKGDVKDGNVTLVLERCDKSDN
;
A
#
# COMPACT_ATOMS: atom_id res chain seq x y z
N MET A 1 7.57 -53.05 16.94
CA MET A 1 6.18 -52.53 16.93
C MET A 1 6.22 -51.17 17.64
N ILE A 2 6.06 -49.99 17.07
CA ILE A 2 5.88 -49.44 15.70
C ILE A 2 6.96 -48.35 15.56
N ILE A 3 7.75 -48.38 14.48
CA ILE A 3 8.72 -47.32 14.14
C ILE A 3 8.12 -46.54 12.97
N LEU A 4 7.78 -45.27 13.18
CA LEU A 4 7.29 -44.38 12.13
C LEU A 4 8.47 -43.64 11.48
N HIS A 5 8.89 -44.12 10.31
CA HIS A 5 9.74 -43.36 9.39
C HIS A 5 8.87 -42.41 8.56
N SER A 6 9.02 -41.09 8.72
CA SER A 6 8.51 -40.11 7.74
C SER A 6 9.66 -39.58 6.88
N LYS A 7 9.84 -40.19 5.71
CA LYS A 7 10.68 -39.63 4.64
C LYS A 7 9.85 -38.60 3.87
N ILE A 8 9.98 -37.32 4.21
CA ILE A 8 9.46 -36.23 3.39
C ILE A 8 10.49 -35.95 2.27
N LYS A 9 10.20 -36.46 1.07
CA LYS A 9 10.89 -36.05 -0.17
C LYS A 9 10.49 -34.61 -0.49
N ARG A 10 11.44 -33.67 -0.42
CA ARG A 10 11.25 -32.31 -0.96
C ARG A 10 11.46 -32.35 -2.48
N PRO A 11 10.64 -31.66 -3.29
CA PRO A 11 10.90 -31.52 -4.72
C PRO A 11 12.12 -30.62 -4.94
N LEU A 12 13.11 -31.13 -5.68
CA LEU A 12 14.18 -30.33 -6.27
C LEU A 12 13.56 -29.53 -7.42
N PHE A 13 13.37 -28.22 -7.23
CA PHE A 13 13.16 -27.30 -8.35
C PHE A 13 14.54 -26.91 -8.90
N GLN A 14 14.92 -27.50 -10.04
CA GLN A 14 16.04 -27.03 -10.85
C GLN A 14 15.60 -25.78 -11.62
N TYR A 15 16.17 -24.62 -11.30
CA TYR A 15 16.11 -23.46 -12.18
C TYR A 15 17.28 -23.53 -13.16
N HIS A 16 16.97 -23.73 -14.44
CA HIS A 16 17.93 -23.52 -15.52
C HIS A 16 18.12 -22.01 -15.70
N CYS A 17 19.15 -21.46 -15.05
CA CYS A 17 19.62 -20.11 -15.32
C CYS A 17 20.69 -20.19 -16.42
N SER A 18 20.30 -19.89 -17.66
CA SER A 18 21.20 -19.79 -18.80
C SER A 18 21.71 -18.35 -18.91
N THR A 19 22.77 -18.04 -18.18
CA THR A 19 23.67 -16.93 -18.48
C THR A 19 25.06 -17.32 -17.97
N GLN A 20 25.90 -17.81 -18.89
CA GLN A 20 27.30 -18.07 -18.58
C GLN A 20 28.05 -16.74 -18.49
N GLU A 21 28.28 -16.27 -17.28
CA GLU A 21 29.39 -15.38 -16.98
C GLU A 21 30.26 -16.04 -15.90
N LYS A 22 31.50 -16.34 -16.25
CA LYS A 22 32.49 -17.01 -15.39
C LYS A 22 32.86 -16.13 -14.20
N LEU A 23 32.10 -16.20 -13.12
CA LEU A 23 32.49 -15.67 -11.82
C LEU A 23 32.95 -16.81 -10.91
N LYS A 24 34.16 -16.67 -10.37
CA LYS A 24 34.81 -17.61 -9.46
C LYS A 24 33.92 -17.84 -8.23
N PRO A 25 33.79 -19.08 -7.72
CA PRO A 25 32.97 -19.37 -6.56
C PRO A 25 33.58 -18.70 -5.31
N LYS A 26 32.98 -17.60 -4.86
CA LYS A 26 33.18 -17.09 -3.50
C LYS A 26 32.22 -17.84 -2.57
N HIS A 27 32.78 -18.35 -1.49
CA HIS A 27 32.10 -19.15 -0.48
C HIS A 27 30.95 -18.34 0.16
N VAL A 28 29.70 -18.59 -0.25
CA VAL A 28 28.51 -17.99 0.37
C VAL A 28 28.22 -18.77 1.64
N GLN A 29 28.50 -18.17 2.81
CA GLN A 29 28.09 -18.73 4.09
C GLN A 29 26.61 -18.40 4.35
N PHE A 30 25.77 -19.44 4.39
CA PHE A 30 24.41 -19.33 4.90
C PHE A 30 24.45 -19.31 6.43
N ARG A 31 24.26 -18.13 7.04
CA ARG A 31 24.03 -17.99 8.49
C ARG A 31 22.53 -17.99 8.76
N SER A 32 22.00 -19.16 9.15
CA SER A 32 20.68 -19.26 9.78
C SER A 32 20.80 -18.73 11.21
N GLN A 33 20.25 -17.54 11.48
CA GLN A 33 20.03 -17.10 12.84
C GLN A 33 18.61 -17.50 13.25
N ASN A 34 18.51 -18.58 14.03
CA ASN A 34 17.27 -18.97 14.69
C ASN A 34 17.09 -18.11 15.94
N THR A 35 16.47 -16.93 15.80
CA THR A 35 15.95 -16.18 16.94
C THR A 35 14.47 -16.54 17.15
N CYS A 36 14.21 -17.22 18.26
CA CYS A 36 12.93 -17.43 18.95
C CYS A 36 11.66 -17.26 18.09
N ALA A 37 11.27 -18.32 17.38
CA ALA A 37 9.99 -18.41 16.70
C ALA A 37 8.85 -18.64 17.72
N LYS A 38 8.02 -17.61 17.94
CA LYS A 38 6.59 -17.85 18.24
C LYS A 38 5.92 -18.24 16.93
N ALA A 39 5.30 -19.41 16.92
CA ALA A 39 4.72 -20.04 15.74
C ALA A 39 3.61 -19.18 15.12
N PHE A 40 3.85 -18.66 13.92
CA PHE A 40 2.81 -18.26 12.96
C PHE A 40 2.96 -19.16 11.74
N PRO A 41 2.00 -20.05 11.42
CA PRO A 41 2.23 -21.15 10.48
C PRO A 41 2.29 -20.77 8.99
N HIS A 42 2.21 -19.50 8.58
CA HIS A 42 1.97 -19.16 7.16
C HIS A 42 2.82 -18.04 6.53
N HIS A 43 3.91 -17.59 7.17
CA HIS A 43 4.78 -16.57 6.55
C HIS A 43 6.25 -16.95 6.63
N VAL A 44 6.87 -17.14 5.45
CA VAL A 44 8.32 -17.23 5.31
C VAL A 44 8.81 -15.88 4.79
N ALA A 45 9.53 -15.14 5.63
CA ALA A 45 10.25 -13.95 5.19
C ALA A 45 11.66 -14.39 4.75
N VAL A 46 12.04 -14.09 3.51
CA VAL A 46 13.40 -14.29 3.01
C VAL A 46 14.06 -12.92 2.87
N LEU A 47 15.08 -12.66 3.68
CA LEU A 47 15.87 -11.45 3.61
C LEU A 47 17.07 -11.73 2.69
N PHE A 48 17.19 -10.99 1.58
CA PHE A 48 18.37 -11.03 0.73
C PHE A 48 19.27 -9.85 1.08
N GLN A 49 20.47 -10.14 1.56
CA GLN A 49 21.48 -9.13 1.85
C GLN A 49 22.63 -9.32 0.85
N THR A 50 22.73 -8.42 -0.12
CA THR A 50 23.85 -8.40 -1.08
C THR A 50 24.89 -7.37 -0.65
N PRO A 51 26.18 -7.70 -0.60
CA PRO A 51 27.22 -6.81 -0.07
C PRO A 51 27.54 -5.59 -0.94
N GLU A 52 27.00 -5.48 -2.15
CA GLU A 52 27.36 -4.43 -3.12
C GLU A 52 26.30 -3.33 -3.29
N PHE A 53 25.11 -3.46 -2.68
CA PHE A 53 24.06 -2.44 -2.76
C PHE A 53 23.53 -2.10 -1.36
N SER A 54 23.64 -0.82 -0.98
CA SER A 54 23.07 -0.25 0.25
C SER A 54 21.54 -0.07 0.15
N THR A 55 20.83 -1.06 -0.39
CA THR A 55 19.37 -1.00 -0.55
C THR A 55 18.79 -2.35 -0.21
N ASP A 56 18.08 -2.41 0.91
CA ASP A 56 17.36 -3.61 1.33
C ASP A 56 16.15 -3.83 0.42
N ILE A 57 16.20 -4.88 -0.40
CA ILE A 57 15.07 -5.31 -1.23
C ILE A 57 14.27 -6.33 -0.44
N ILE A 58 13.05 -5.96 -0.02
CA ILE A 58 12.13 -6.85 0.69
C ILE A 58 11.11 -7.38 -0.32
N ILE A 59 11.28 -8.64 -0.74
CA ILE A 59 10.30 -9.34 -1.58
C ILE A 59 9.43 -10.21 -0.69
N LEU A 60 8.13 -9.90 -0.60
CA LEU A 60 7.16 -10.72 0.12
C LEU A 60 6.48 -11.70 -0.86
N LEU A 61 6.93 -12.95 -0.89
CA LEU A 61 6.18 -14.03 -1.52
C LEU A 61 5.14 -14.58 -0.54
N SER A 62 3.86 -14.31 -0.80
CA SER A 62 2.78 -15.06 -0.18
C SER A 62 2.55 -16.33 -1.00
N ILE A 63 3.04 -17.47 -0.51
CA ILE A 63 2.75 -18.77 -1.13
C ILE A 63 1.40 -19.21 -0.57
N ALA A 64 0.32 -18.86 -1.27
CA ALA A 64 -0.98 -19.44 -1.00
C ALA A 64 -0.93 -20.92 -1.40
N VAL A 65 -0.91 -21.83 -0.42
CA VAL A 65 -1.15 -23.25 -0.65
C VAL A 65 -2.67 -23.41 -0.76
N PRO A 66 -3.24 -23.73 -1.93
CA PRO A 66 -4.66 -23.97 -2.02
C PRO A 66 -5.00 -25.23 -1.23
N SER A 67 -5.77 -25.06 -0.15
CA SER A 67 -6.44 -26.17 0.53
C SER A 67 -7.48 -26.76 -0.42
N LEU A 68 -7.42 -28.07 -0.61
CA LEU A 68 -8.19 -28.89 -1.56
C LEU A 68 -9.70 -29.03 -1.20
N ALA A 69 -10.26 -28.08 -0.46
CA ALA A 69 -11.60 -28.18 0.10
C ALA A 69 -12.42 -26.89 -0.09
N THR A 70 -12.75 -26.54 -1.33
CA THR A 70 -13.97 -25.77 -1.67
C THR A 70 -14.18 -25.76 -3.19
N ALA A 71 -14.75 -26.85 -3.71
CA ALA A 71 -15.38 -26.86 -5.02
C ALA A 71 -16.88 -27.07 -4.76
N PHE A 72 -17.65 -25.98 -4.63
CA PHE A 72 -19.09 -25.94 -4.90
C PHE A 72 -19.58 -24.48 -4.80
N LEU A 73 -20.40 -24.08 -5.78
CA LEU A 73 -21.08 -22.79 -5.96
C LEU A 73 -20.29 -21.68 -6.68
N ALA A 74 -20.07 -21.91 -7.97
CA ALA A 74 -20.18 -20.85 -8.96
C ALA A 74 -21.66 -20.56 -9.27
N SER A 75 -21.94 -19.31 -9.66
CA SER A 75 -23.19 -18.80 -10.26
C SER A 75 -24.23 -18.20 -9.30
N SER A 76 -23.99 -16.96 -8.84
CA SER A 76 -25.05 -15.96 -8.69
C SER A 76 -24.49 -14.54 -8.53
N GLN A 77 -25.01 -13.60 -9.35
CA GLN A 77 -24.97 -12.14 -9.19
C GLN A 77 -23.73 -11.38 -9.69
N LEU A 78 -23.59 -11.38 -11.02
CA LEU A 78 -23.11 -10.25 -11.82
C LEU A 78 -24.18 -9.13 -11.77
N LYS A 79 -24.27 -8.38 -10.67
CA LYS A 79 -25.00 -7.09 -10.61
C LYS A 79 -24.66 -6.27 -9.35
N ALA A 80 -23.39 -5.87 -9.21
CA ALA A 80 -23.03 -4.71 -8.42
C ALA A 80 -22.48 -3.65 -9.38
N ALA A 81 -23.42 -3.08 -10.13
CA ALA A 81 -23.19 -1.87 -10.89
C ALA A 81 -22.85 -0.74 -9.92
N ALA A 82 -21.87 0.07 -10.32
CA ALA A 82 -21.82 1.51 -10.09
C ALA A 82 -22.68 2.01 -8.92
N ALA A 83 -22.12 2.00 -7.72
CA ALA A 83 -22.48 3.00 -6.73
C ALA A 83 -21.81 4.31 -7.14
N SER A 84 -22.32 4.92 -8.22
CA SER A 84 -22.26 6.35 -8.41
C SER A 84 -23.09 6.94 -7.27
N SER A 85 -22.42 7.27 -6.17
CA SER A 85 -23.01 8.07 -5.10
C SER A 85 -23.35 9.44 -5.67
N SER A 86 -24.56 9.60 -6.18
CA SER A 86 -25.24 10.89 -6.15
C SER A 86 -25.39 11.23 -4.67
N ALA A 87 -24.39 11.94 -4.14
CA ALA A 87 -24.52 12.60 -2.88
C ALA A 87 -25.66 13.60 -3.05
N ASP A 88 -26.79 13.31 -2.41
CA ASP A 88 -27.80 14.31 -2.15
C ASP A 88 -27.14 15.32 -1.21
N ASP A 89 -26.62 16.39 -1.82
CA ASP A 89 -26.09 17.58 -1.17
C ASP A 89 -27.26 18.28 -0.46
N HIS A 90 -27.62 17.79 0.73
CA HIS A 90 -28.37 18.60 1.67
C HIS A 90 -27.46 19.74 2.11
N ASP A 91 -27.77 20.95 1.63
CA ASP A 91 -27.23 22.24 2.04
C ASP A 91 -27.44 22.47 3.55
N GLU A 92 -26.67 21.76 4.38
CA GLU A 92 -26.61 21.98 5.82
C GLU A 92 -25.80 23.26 6.08
N ALA A 93 -26.50 24.39 6.07
CA ALA A 93 -26.13 25.66 6.69
C ALA A 93 -24.62 25.94 6.86
N GLY A 94 -23.89 26.07 5.75
CA GLY A 94 -22.73 26.95 5.57
C GLY A 94 -21.63 26.96 6.65
N LEU A 95 -21.43 25.87 7.40
CA LEU A 95 -20.27 25.77 8.28
C LEU A 95 -19.02 25.74 7.41
N PRO A 96 -17.96 26.50 7.76
CA PRO A 96 -16.73 26.51 6.99
C PRO A 96 -16.19 25.08 6.90
N GLU A 97 -15.88 24.63 5.68
CA GLU A 97 -15.30 23.32 5.45
C GLU A 97 -13.98 23.23 6.22
N ILE A 98 -13.90 22.30 7.19
CA ILE A 98 -12.72 22.15 8.04
C ILE A 98 -11.61 21.50 7.22
N GLU A 99 -10.48 22.20 7.10
CA GLU A 99 -9.32 21.76 6.33
C GLU A 99 -8.20 21.27 7.25
N PHE A 100 -7.53 20.19 6.85
CA PHE A 100 -6.49 19.54 7.64
C PHE A 100 -5.16 19.47 6.88
N LYS A 101 -4.05 19.75 7.56
CA LYS A 101 -2.70 19.36 7.13
C LYS A 101 -2.31 18.10 7.88
N VAL A 102 -1.67 17.15 7.20
CA VAL A 102 -1.23 15.92 7.84
C VAL A 102 0.27 15.95 8.04
N ASP A 103 0.69 15.86 9.30
CA ASP A 103 2.08 15.63 9.68
C ASP A 103 2.17 14.23 10.31
N SER A 104 2.69 13.25 9.56
CA SER A 104 2.66 11.83 9.95
C SER A 104 1.22 11.28 10.11
N TYR A 105 0.80 10.89 11.32
CA TYR A 105 -0.56 10.40 11.62
C TYR A 105 -1.50 11.48 12.16
N THR A 106 -0.98 12.68 12.44
CA THR A 106 -1.73 13.71 13.17
C THR A 106 -2.26 14.75 12.19
N PRO A 107 -3.59 14.86 12.04
CA PRO A 107 -4.19 15.96 11.30
C PRO A 107 -4.18 17.23 12.17
N SER A 108 -3.64 18.31 11.63
CA SER A 108 -3.64 19.66 12.22
C SER A 108 -4.63 20.53 11.45
N LEU A 109 -5.38 21.38 12.15
CA LEU A 109 -6.29 22.34 11.51
C LEU A 109 -5.49 23.40 10.74
N VAL A 110 -6.02 23.81 9.60
CA VAL A 110 -5.37 24.76 8.70
C VAL A 110 -6.35 25.89 8.37
N ALA A 111 -5.82 27.11 8.27
CA ALA A 111 -6.59 28.26 7.84
C ALA A 111 -6.91 28.18 6.34
N SER A 112 -8.05 28.70 5.90
CA SER A 112 -8.52 28.60 4.51
C SER A 112 -7.59 29.28 3.49
N GLU A 113 -6.72 30.18 3.92
CA GLU A 113 -5.72 30.85 3.10
C GLU A 113 -4.41 30.05 2.91
N TYR A 114 -4.28 28.87 3.49
CA TYR A 114 -3.07 28.08 3.36
C TYR A 114 -2.82 27.64 1.91
N ILE A 115 -1.57 27.80 1.47
CA ILE A 115 -1.16 27.50 0.11
C ILE A 115 -0.95 25.98 -0.03
N GLY A 116 -1.78 25.36 -0.86
CA GLY A 116 -1.66 23.94 -1.19
C GLY A 116 -2.86 23.46 -1.98
N GLU A 117 -2.71 22.27 -2.56
CA GLU A 117 -3.80 21.59 -3.26
C GLU A 117 -4.67 20.84 -2.25
N ARG A 118 -5.99 20.97 -2.40
CA ARG A 118 -7.01 20.44 -1.50
C ARG A 118 -7.53 19.12 -2.03
N VAL A 119 -7.47 18.10 -1.20
CA VAL A 119 -7.83 16.73 -1.54
C VAL A 119 -8.87 16.19 -0.56
N LYS A 120 -10.03 15.79 -1.07
CA LYS A 120 -11.08 15.14 -0.27
C LYS A 120 -10.78 13.65 -0.13
N LEU A 121 -10.51 13.18 1.09
CA LEU A 121 -10.26 11.77 1.40
C LEU A 121 -11.30 11.26 2.40
N ARG A 122 -11.76 10.02 2.21
CA ARG A 122 -12.70 9.37 3.12
C ARG A 122 -11.92 8.71 4.26
N VAL A 123 -12.15 9.13 5.50
CA VAL A 123 -11.39 8.72 6.69
C VAL A 123 -12.33 8.56 7.89
N GLY A 124 -11.84 7.92 8.96
CA GLY A 124 -12.60 7.66 10.19
C GLY A 124 -12.83 6.15 10.42
N PRO A 125 -13.84 5.77 11.22
CA PRO A 125 -14.18 4.36 11.43
C PRO A 125 -14.44 3.66 10.11
N ILE A 126 -13.92 2.44 9.91
CA ILE A 126 -14.10 1.69 8.65
C ILE A 126 -15.60 1.48 8.32
N SER A 127 -16.46 1.38 9.35
CA SER A 127 -17.91 1.26 9.18
C SER A 127 -18.62 2.56 8.77
N ASP A 128 -18.00 3.73 9.00
CA ASP A 128 -18.59 5.04 8.75
C ASP A 128 -17.50 6.04 8.30
N LEU A 129 -17.04 5.86 7.06
CA LEU A 129 -16.01 6.71 6.46
C LEU A 129 -16.60 8.04 5.99
N LYS A 130 -16.14 9.14 6.59
CA LYS A 130 -16.57 10.50 6.26
C LYS A 130 -15.55 11.22 5.38
N PRO A 131 -15.98 12.00 4.39
CA PRO A 131 -15.06 12.83 3.61
C PRO A 131 -14.45 13.91 4.51
N ARG A 132 -13.14 14.11 4.39
CA ARG A 132 -12.40 15.22 5.01
C ARG A 132 -11.45 15.82 3.98
N THR A 133 -11.28 17.14 4.04
CA THR A 133 -10.41 17.88 3.12
C THR A 133 -9.03 18.01 3.72
N PHE A 134 -8.03 17.54 2.98
CA PHE A 134 -6.62 17.59 3.33
C PHE A 134 -5.88 18.53 2.39
N VAL A 135 -4.99 19.35 2.94
CA VAL A 135 -4.20 20.32 2.17
C VAL A 135 -2.76 19.85 2.09
N PHE A 136 -2.26 19.77 0.86
CA PHE A 136 -0.91 19.32 0.55
C PHE A 136 -0.16 20.45 -0.16
N PRO A 137 0.98 20.93 0.39
CA PRO A 137 1.81 21.90 -0.32
C PRO A 137 2.42 21.21 -1.55
N SER A 138 2.52 21.91 -2.69
CA SER A 138 3.19 21.36 -3.88
C SER A 138 4.69 21.14 -3.60
N LEU A 139 5.20 19.96 -3.97
CA LEU A 139 6.62 19.61 -3.80
C LEU A 139 7.35 19.65 -5.15
N LEU A 140 6.65 19.36 -6.25
CA LEU A 140 7.21 19.38 -7.59
C LEU A 140 6.88 20.71 -8.31
N PRO A 141 7.84 21.30 -9.05
CA PRO A 141 7.52 22.43 -9.91
C PRO A 141 6.55 21.96 -11.00
N ALA A 142 5.36 22.58 -11.08
CA ALA A 142 4.27 22.15 -11.95
C ALA A 142 3.80 20.69 -11.71
N GLY A 143 3.78 20.26 -10.44
CA GLY A 143 3.11 19.03 -10.05
C GLY A 143 1.61 19.24 -9.82
N HIS A 144 0.82 18.21 -10.10
CA HIS A 144 -0.58 18.12 -9.66
C HIS A 144 -0.79 16.85 -8.82
N LEU A 145 -1.72 16.88 -7.86
CA LEU A 145 -2.04 15.71 -7.07
C LEU A 145 -3.01 14.77 -7.78
N VAL A 146 -2.81 13.49 -7.53
CA VAL A 146 -3.59 12.40 -8.06
C VAL A 146 -3.98 11.47 -6.91
N VAL A 147 -5.27 11.22 -6.78
CA VAL A 147 -5.82 10.37 -5.72
C VAL A 147 -6.23 9.03 -6.30
N ILE A 148 -5.56 7.97 -5.88
CA ILE A 148 -5.75 6.64 -6.46
C ILE A 148 -6.04 5.64 -5.36
N SER A 149 -7.20 4.99 -5.45
CA SER A 149 -7.58 3.90 -4.54
C SER A 149 -7.30 2.54 -5.18
N LEU A 150 -6.44 1.74 -4.55
CA LEU A 150 -6.06 0.40 -5.02
C LEU A 150 -6.36 -0.66 -3.95
N PRO A 151 -6.77 -1.88 -4.35
CA PRO A 151 -6.89 -3.00 -3.44
C PRO A 151 -5.50 -3.51 -3.00
N ARG A 152 -5.46 -4.22 -1.87
CA ARG A 152 -4.25 -4.91 -1.40
C ARG A 152 -4.15 -6.31 -2.04
N PRO A 153 -2.95 -6.76 -2.47
CA PRO A 153 -1.68 -6.05 -2.50
C PRO A 153 -1.63 -4.99 -3.62
N LEU A 154 -1.01 -3.83 -3.36
CA LEU A 154 -1.04 -2.69 -4.28
C LEU A 154 -0.37 -2.98 -5.63
N GLY A 155 0.72 -3.77 -5.62
CA GLY A 155 1.51 -4.06 -6.82
C GLY A 155 2.42 -2.90 -7.26
N ILE A 156 2.87 -2.06 -6.33
CA ILE A 156 3.78 -0.93 -6.60
C ILE A 156 5.13 -1.15 -5.91
N VAL A 157 6.20 -0.74 -6.57
CA VAL A 157 7.56 -0.69 -6.01
C VAL A 157 7.91 0.77 -5.79
N LEU A 158 8.20 1.12 -4.54
CA LEU A 158 8.66 2.45 -4.16
C LEU A 158 10.18 2.44 -3.99
N LYS A 159 10.81 3.52 -4.42
CA LYS A 159 12.22 3.82 -4.17
C LYS A 159 12.34 5.16 -3.47
N TRP A 160 13.26 5.25 -2.52
CA TRP A 160 13.60 6.52 -1.90
C TRP A 160 14.50 7.36 -2.82
N ASP A 161 14.12 8.60 -3.09
CA ASP A 161 14.97 9.58 -3.77
C ASP A 161 15.67 10.46 -2.73
N ASP A 162 16.98 10.24 -2.54
CA ASP A 162 17.78 10.99 -1.59
C ASP A 162 17.94 12.47 -1.91
N ARG A 163 17.78 12.88 -3.17
CA ARG A 163 17.92 14.28 -3.59
C ARG A 163 16.71 15.09 -3.18
N ARG A 164 15.52 14.52 -3.40
CA ARG A 164 14.23 15.16 -3.10
C ARG A 164 13.69 14.81 -1.70
N LYS A 165 14.31 13.84 -1.02
CA LYS A 165 13.87 13.30 0.28
C LYS A 165 12.41 12.86 0.24
N CYS A 166 12.04 12.14 -0.81
CA CYS A 166 10.68 11.65 -1.00
C CYS A 166 10.66 10.21 -1.54
N ALA A 167 9.54 9.51 -1.36
CA ALA A 167 9.32 8.19 -1.93
C ALA A 167 8.72 8.35 -3.34
N VAL A 168 9.34 7.71 -4.33
CA VAL A 168 8.95 7.77 -5.73
C VAL A 168 8.54 6.37 -6.20
N VAL A 169 7.50 6.27 -7.02
CA VAL A 169 7.12 5.03 -7.68
C VAL A 169 8.19 4.69 -8.72
N SER A 170 8.92 3.60 -8.51
CA SER A 170 9.97 3.18 -9.45
C SER A 170 9.43 2.25 -10.54
N GLU A 171 8.61 1.27 -10.14
CA GLU A 171 8.12 0.22 -11.02
C GLU A 171 6.76 -0.30 -10.52
N LEU A 172 5.98 -0.91 -11.42
CA LEU A 172 4.76 -1.65 -11.08
C LEU A 172 5.00 -3.14 -11.27
N ILE A 173 4.52 -3.95 -10.33
CA ILE A 173 4.65 -5.41 -10.39
C ILE A 173 3.75 -5.91 -11.53
N ALA A 174 4.35 -6.59 -12.51
CA ALA A 174 3.64 -7.13 -13.67
C ALA A 174 2.47 -8.05 -13.24
N GLY A 175 1.28 -7.78 -13.79
CA GLY A 175 0.06 -8.51 -13.46
C GLY A 175 -0.60 -8.13 -12.13
N GLY A 176 0.01 -7.24 -11.33
CA GLY A 176 -0.60 -6.69 -10.12
C GLY A 176 -1.71 -5.69 -10.41
N HIS A 177 -2.48 -5.31 -9.38
CA HIS A 177 -3.62 -4.39 -9.52
C HIS A 177 -3.22 -3.02 -10.10
N ALA A 178 -2.08 -2.45 -9.69
CA ALA A 178 -1.59 -1.20 -10.26
C ALA A 178 -1.21 -1.33 -11.75
N ASP A 179 -0.54 -2.42 -12.15
CA ASP A 179 -0.16 -2.67 -13.55
C ASP A 179 -1.40 -2.91 -14.43
N GLN A 180 -2.38 -3.68 -13.95
CA GLN A 180 -3.65 -3.89 -14.64
C GLN A 180 -4.40 -2.56 -14.84
N ARG A 181 -4.48 -1.72 -13.80
CA ARG A 181 -5.15 -0.42 -13.91
C ARG A 181 -4.43 0.52 -14.88
N ARG A 182 -3.10 0.53 -14.88
CA ARG A 182 -2.29 1.26 -15.86
C ARG A 182 -2.51 0.78 -17.29
N LYS A 183 -2.65 -0.53 -17.51
CA LYS A 183 -2.95 -1.08 -18.84
C LYS A 183 -4.34 -0.64 -19.30
N VAL A 184 -5.34 -0.72 -18.44
CA VAL A 184 -6.70 -0.23 -18.75
C VAL A 184 -6.67 1.27 -19.05
N SER A 185 -5.95 2.05 -18.24
CA SER A 185 -5.83 3.50 -18.42
C SER A 185 -5.04 3.92 -19.66
N SER A 186 -4.24 3.02 -20.23
CA SER A 186 -3.57 3.28 -21.52
C SER A 186 -4.53 3.22 -22.70
N LEU A 187 -5.69 2.59 -22.52
CA LEU A 187 -6.74 2.49 -23.53
C LEU A 187 -7.74 3.65 -23.45
N ASP A 188 -7.86 4.31 -22.29
CA ASP A 188 -8.81 5.40 -22.06
C ASP A 188 -8.14 6.61 -21.37
N ALA A 189 -8.21 7.76 -22.04
CA ALA A 189 -7.61 9.01 -21.57
C ALA A 189 -8.27 9.54 -20.28
N GLN A 190 -9.54 9.24 -20.03
CA GLN A 190 -10.19 9.65 -18.77
C GLN A 190 -9.65 8.83 -17.59
N SER A 191 -9.53 7.52 -17.78
CA SER A 191 -8.94 6.59 -16.81
C SER A 191 -7.44 6.82 -16.57
N ALA A 192 -6.72 7.52 -17.46
CA ALA A 192 -5.29 7.84 -17.31
C ALA A 192 -4.97 8.58 -16.00
N ARG A 193 -5.92 9.36 -15.49
CA ARG A 193 -5.79 10.07 -14.20
C ARG A 193 -5.89 9.12 -13.01
N GLU A 194 -6.47 7.94 -13.16
CA GLU A 194 -6.68 6.99 -12.05
C GLU A 194 -5.58 5.92 -11.93
N ALA A 195 -4.60 5.91 -12.83
CA ALA A 195 -3.53 4.92 -12.81
C ALA A 195 -2.27 5.48 -12.16
N VAL A 196 -1.60 4.64 -11.37
CA VAL A 196 -0.28 4.94 -10.81
C VAL A 196 0.75 4.83 -11.93
N LEU A 197 1.63 5.83 -12.05
CA LEU A 197 2.70 5.84 -13.05
C LEU A 197 4.09 5.81 -12.38
N PRO A 198 5.09 5.15 -12.99
CA PRO A 198 6.48 5.32 -12.59
C PRO A 198 6.90 6.79 -12.67
N GLY A 199 7.56 7.28 -11.63
CA GLY A 199 7.94 8.67 -11.45
C GLY A 199 7.00 9.51 -10.59
N ASP A 200 5.78 9.00 -10.29
CA ASP A 200 4.88 9.64 -9.33
C ASP A 200 5.51 9.69 -7.93
N VAL A 201 5.35 10.80 -7.22
CA VAL A 201 5.87 10.99 -5.86
C VAL A 201 4.77 10.70 -4.85
N LEU A 202 5.02 9.80 -3.90
CA LEU A 202 4.06 9.50 -2.83
C LEU A 202 4.03 10.66 -1.82
N ARG A 203 2.86 11.32 -1.70
CA ARG A 203 2.62 12.41 -0.74
C ARG A 203 1.88 11.93 0.51
N ALA A 204 0.92 11.04 0.35
CA ALA A 204 0.23 10.41 1.48
C ALA A 204 -0.34 9.04 1.12
N VAL A 205 -0.62 8.26 2.16
CA VAL A 205 -1.28 6.96 2.05
C VAL A 205 -2.29 6.79 3.16
N THR A 206 -3.47 6.25 2.85
CA THR A 206 -4.41 5.83 3.90
C THR A 206 -3.96 4.53 4.53
N THR A 207 -3.98 4.47 5.86
CA THR A 207 -3.56 3.32 6.65
C THR A 207 -4.60 3.05 7.73
N THR A 208 -4.71 1.80 8.15
CA THR A 208 -5.57 1.43 9.28
C THR A 208 -4.84 1.66 10.59
N ASN A 209 -5.53 2.29 11.55
CA ASN A 209 -5.11 2.41 12.94
C ASN A 209 -6.17 1.82 13.87
N PHE A 210 -5.75 1.35 15.04
CA PHE A 210 -6.66 0.85 16.07
C PHE A 210 -6.92 1.95 17.09
N VAL A 211 -8.20 2.31 17.25
CA VAL A 211 -8.64 3.27 18.26
C VAL A 211 -9.30 2.48 19.39
N TYR A 212 -8.83 2.74 20.61
CA TYR A 212 -9.34 2.13 21.83
C TYR A 212 -10.23 3.15 22.54
N PRO A 213 -11.56 3.16 22.28
CA PRO A 213 -12.46 4.02 23.04
C PRO A 213 -12.39 3.64 24.53
N THR A 214 -12.74 4.56 25.43
CA THR A 214 -12.66 4.33 26.89
C THR A 214 -13.40 3.06 27.33
N LYS A 215 -14.49 2.70 26.65
CA LYS A 215 -15.24 1.45 26.87
C LYS A 215 -14.45 0.18 26.50
N ALA A 216 -13.56 0.26 25.51
CA ALA A 216 -12.70 -0.85 25.13
C ALA A 216 -11.63 -1.15 26.17
N LEU A 217 -11.15 -0.14 26.91
CA LEU A 217 -10.19 -0.33 28.00
C LEU A 217 -10.76 -1.18 29.16
N LEU A 218 -12.08 -1.18 29.33
CA LEU A 218 -12.80 -2.00 30.31
C LEU A 218 -13.31 -3.33 29.73
N GLY A 219 -12.94 -3.67 28.49
CA GLY A 219 -13.39 -4.89 27.82
C GLY A 219 -14.86 -4.89 27.38
N ALA A 220 -15.55 -3.74 27.46
CA ALA A 220 -16.97 -3.64 27.11
C ALA A 220 -17.21 -3.51 25.59
N SER A 221 -16.18 -3.15 24.83
CA SER A 221 -16.26 -3.05 23.36
C SER A 221 -14.94 -3.47 22.71
N PRO A 222 -14.96 -4.13 21.54
CA PRO A 222 -13.73 -4.40 20.80
C PRO A 222 -13.08 -3.09 20.31
N PRO A 223 -11.76 -3.09 20.05
CA PRO A 223 -11.09 -1.94 19.44
C PRO A 223 -11.68 -1.63 18.06
N GLU A 224 -11.89 -0.35 17.79
CA GLU A 224 -12.37 0.11 16.49
C GLU A 224 -11.21 0.29 15.53
N ARG A 225 -11.46 0.02 14.25
CA ARG A 225 -10.48 0.21 13.19
C ARG A 225 -10.84 1.47 12.43
N HIS A 226 -9.89 2.39 12.38
CA HIS A 226 -10.05 3.68 11.76
C HIS A 226 -9.08 3.78 10.58
N LEU A 227 -9.59 4.21 9.44
CA LEU A 227 -8.78 4.55 8.28
C LEU A 227 -8.33 6.01 8.45
N VAL A 228 -7.03 6.21 8.53
CA VAL A 228 -6.39 7.51 8.75
C VAL A 228 -5.42 7.82 7.62
N VAL A 229 -5.17 9.10 7.35
CA VAL A 229 -4.15 9.52 6.38
C VAL A 229 -2.80 9.54 7.07
N TYR A 230 -1.80 8.94 6.42
CA TYR A 230 -0.40 9.07 6.80
C TYR A 230 0.32 9.91 5.74
N SER A 231 0.87 11.05 6.14
CA SER A 231 1.70 11.87 5.25
C SER A 231 3.08 11.23 5.06
N ALA A 232 3.54 11.17 3.81
CA ALA A 232 4.87 10.68 3.43
C ALA A 232 5.92 11.81 3.40
N ASP A 233 5.49 13.06 3.49
CA ASP A 233 6.35 14.23 3.38
C ASP A 233 7.32 14.33 4.56
N ASN A 234 8.61 14.48 4.27
CA ASN A 234 9.69 14.56 5.27
C ASN A 234 9.75 13.35 6.23
N MET A 235 9.09 12.24 5.90
CA MET A 235 9.10 11.02 6.72
C MET A 235 10.23 10.09 6.28
N LYS A 236 10.71 9.25 7.20
CA LYS A 236 11.69 8.22 6.87
C LYS A 236 11.04 7.15 5.99
N PHE A 237 11.79 6.63 5.02
CA PHE A 237 11.31 5.58 4.15
C PHE A 237 10.82 4.33 4.90
N SER A 238 11.48 3.96 6.00
CA SER A 238 11.05 2.87 6.89
C SER A 238 9.64 3.05 7.45
N ASP A 239 9.28 4.29 7.79
CA ASP A 239 8.01 4.63 8.42
C ASP A 239 6.90 4.65 7.38
N ILE A 240 7.20 5.15 6.17
CA ILE A 240 6.33 5.06 4.99
C ILE A 240 6.02 3.59 4.67
N CYS A 241 7.04 2.74 4.58
CA CYS A 241 6.83 1.31 4.35
C CYS A 241 6.00 0.66 5.46
N THR A 242 6.21 1.04 6.71
CA THR A 242 5.43 0.54 7.86
C THR A 242 3.97 0.98 7.77
N ALA A 243 3.70 2.24 7.43
CA ALA A 243 2.35 2.76 7.23
C ALA A 243 1.63 2.04 6.09
N MET A 244 2.30 1.77 4.97
CA MET A 244 1.70 1.02 3.85
C MET A 244 1.38 -0.43 4.20
N ARG A 245 2.19 -1.07 5.06
CA ARG A 245 1.95 -2.44 5.53
C ARG A 245 0.83 -2.53 6.56
N LYS A 246 0.50 -1.44 7.25
CA LYS A 246 -0.61 -1.41 8.21
C LYS A 246 -1.94 -1.49 7.48
N GLY A 247 -2.77 -2.44 7.91
CA GLY A 247 -4.11 -2.69 7.38
C GLY A 247 -4.22 -4.06 6.68
N ASP A 248 -5.43 -4.59 6.69
CA ASP A 248 -5.75 -5.89 6.08
C ASP A 248 -6.56 -5.70 4.79
N VAL A 249 -6.69 -6.76 3.99
CA VAL A 249 -7.56 -6.77 2.80
C VAL A 249 -9.02 -6.44 3.16
N LYS A 250 -9.49 -6.88 4.33
CA LYS A 250 -10.85 -6.59 4.84
C LYS A 250 -11.09 -5.12 5.19
N ASP A 251 -10.05 -4.29 5.25
CA ASP A 251 -10.19 -2.85 5.52
C ASP A 251 -10.62 -2.05 4.29
N GLY A 252 -10.65 -2.72 3.13
CA GLY A 252 -10.96 -2.11 1.85
C GLY A 252 -9.72 -1.62 1.12
N ASN A 253 -9.95 -0.69 0.21
CA ASN A 253 -8.90 -0.16 -0.66
C ASN A 253 -8.00 0.81 0.10
N VAL A 254 -6.74 0.86 -0.33
CA VAL A 254 -5.78 1.87 0.10
C VAL A 254 -5.81 3.02 -0.89
N THR A 255 -6.06 4.22 -0.40
CA THR A 255 -5.95 5.45 -1.17
C THR A 255 -4.55 6.02 -1.04
N LEU A 256 -3.90 6.22 -2.19
CA LEU A 256 -2.63 6.89 -2.35
C LEU A 256 -2.90 8.31 -2.85
N VAL A 257 -2.24 9.28 -2.23
CA VAL A 257 -2.11 10.64 -2.76
C VAL A 257 -0.74 10.74 -3.36
N LEU A 258 -0.69 10.86 -4.67
CA LEU A 258 0.54 10.95 -5.45
C LEU A 258 0.64 12.35 -6.05
N GLU A 259 1.84 12.88 -6.21
CA GLU A 259 2.10 14.07 -7.01
C GLU A 259 2.76 13.67 -8.32
N ARG A 260 2.17 14.11 -9.42
CA ARG A 260 2.63 13.83 -10.76
C ARG A 260 3.19 15.09 -11.37
N CYS A 261 4.39 15.00 -11.91
CA CYS A 261 5.00 16.08 -12.68
C CYS A 261 4.33 16.16 -14.05
N ASP A 262 3.77 17.31 -14.41
CA ASP A 262 3.34 17.57 -15.79
C ASP A 262 4.58 17.69 -16.66
N LYS A 263 4.98 16.58 -17.30
CA LYS A 263 5.99 16.62 -18.35
C LYS A 263 5.37 17.25 -19.59
N SER A 264 5.26 18.58 -19.64
CA SER A 264 5.03 19.30 -20.89
C SER A 264 6.32 19.66 -21.62
N ASP A 265 7.48 19.59 -20.96
CA ASP A 265 8.75 20.02 -21.55
C ASP A 265 9.77 18.87 -21.57
N ASN A 266 9.77 18.12 -22.67
CA ASN A 266 10.97 17.50 -23.25
C ASN A 266 10.72 17.15 -24.71
#